data_AF-A0A967LKY6-F1
#
_entry.id   AF-A0A967LKY6-F1
#
_cell.length_a   1.000
_cell.length_b   1.000
_cell.length_c   1.000
_cell.angle_alpha   90.00
_cell.angle_beta   90.00
_cell.angle_gamma   90.00
#
_symmetry.space_group_name_H-M   'P 1'
#
loop_
_entity.id
_entity.type
_entity.pdbx_description
1 polymer ?
#
loop_
_entity_poly.entity_id
_entity_poly.type
_entity_poly.pdbx_seq_one_letter_code
_entity_poly.pdbx_strand_id
1 'polypeptide(L)'
;MNRGLRRALVDRSIGALETRLVGALRLENRYPPLFIVGAPRSGTTLVYQHLAYRFRFAFLPNLAREFPRSCVSCTALARLLPGP
;
A
#
# COMPACT_ATOMS: atom_id res chain seq x y z
N MET A 1 -4.78 21.80 17.49
CA MET A 1 -4.47 20.35 17.47
C MET A 1 -3.51 20.05 16.32
N ASN A 2 -2.28 19.64 16.62
CA ASN A 2 -1.17 19.51 15.65
C ASN A 2 -1.48 18.47 14.57
N ARG A 3 -1.34 18.82 13.28
CA ARG A 3 -1.65 17.90 12.15
C ARG A 3 -0.86 16.59 12.22
N GLY A 4 0.38 16.63 12.71
CA GLY A 4 1.21 15.44 12.90
C GLY A 4 0.66 14.47 13.94
N LEU A 5 0.12 14.97 15.05
CA LEU A 5 -0.44 14.13 16.12
C LEU A 5 -1.69 13.38 15.64
N ARG A 6 -2.55 14.04 14.85
CA ARG A 6 -3.75 13.40 14.27
C ARG A 6 -3.36 12.27 13.30
N ARG A 7 -2.38 12.51 12.42
CA ARG A 7 -1.90 11.49 11.47
C ARG A 7 -1.30 10.28 12.18
N ALA A 8 -0.46 10.50 13.19
CA ALA A 8 0.15 9.43 13.97
C ALA A 8 -0.90 8.59 14.72
N LEU A 9 -1.94 9.24 15.27
CA LEU A 9 -3.03 8.56 15.94
C LEU A 9 -3.84 7.71 14.96
N VAL A 10 -4.17 8.26 13.79
CA VAL A 10 -4.88 7.55 12.72
C VAL A 10 -4.07 6.36 12.21
N ASP A 11 -2.79 6.56 11.87
CA ASP A 11 -1.90 5.49 11.39
C ASP A 11 -1.78 4.35 12.42
N ARG A 12 -1.64 4.69 13.70
CA ARG A 12 -1.57 3.69 14.77
C ARG A 12 -2.87 2.93 14.93
N SER A 13 -4.01 3.62 14.82
CA SER A 13 -5.33 3.02 15.00
C SER A 13 -5.67 2.08 13.84
N ILE A 14 -5.52 2.56 12.60
CA ILE A 14 -5.77 1.77 11.40
C ILE A 14 -4.77 0.62 11.30
N GLY A 15 -3.48 0.86 11.56
CA GLY A 15 -2.47 -0.18 11.50
C GLY A 15 -2.67 -1.29 12.53
N ALA A 16 -3.15 -0.96 13.74
CA ALA A 16 -3.52 -1.96 14.73
C ALA A 16 -4.73 -2.80 14.27
N LEU A 17 -5.70 -2.17 13.61
CA LEU A 17 -6.87 -2.87 13.05
C LEU A 17 -6.45 -3.78 11.88
N GLU A 18 -5.61 -3.30 10.97
CA GLU A 18 -5.08 -4.08 9.85
C GLU A 18 -4.34 -5.32 10.33
N THR A 19 -3.43 -5.16 11.29
CA THR A 19 -2.65 -6.28 11.83
C THR A 19 -3.57 -7.34 12.44
N ARG A 20 -4.61 -6.91 13.16
CA ARG A 20 -5.62 -7.81 13.74
C ARG A 20 -6.47 -8.50 12.67
N LEU A 21 -6.92 -7.77 11.65
CA LEU A 21 -7.72 -8.30 10.56
C LEU A 21 -6.93 -9.30 9.71
N VAL A 22 -5.70 -8.97 9.33
CA VAL A 22 -4.83 -9.88 8.55
C VAL A 22 -4.54 -11.15 9.34
N GLY A 23 -4.26 -11.03 10.65
CA GLY A 23 -4.08 -12.19 11.53
C GLY A 23 -5.36 -13.02 11.69
N ALA A 24 -6.52 -12.39 11.84
CA ALA A 24 -7.81 -13.07 11.99
C ALA A 24 -8.27 -13.77 10.70
N LEU A 25 -8.06 -13.13 9.54
CA LEU A 25 -8.43 -13.68 8.23
C LEU A 25 -7.50 -14.80 7.77
N ARG A 26 -6.40 -15.08 8.51
CA ARG A 26 -5.36 -16.06 8.15
C ARG A 26 -5.05 -16.03 6.66
N LEU A 27 -4.82 -14.81 6.14
CA LEU A 27 -4.47 -14.64 4.75
C LEU A 27 -3.09 -15.26 4.54
N GLU A 28 -3.07 -16.52 4.11
CA GLU A 28 -1.85 -17.18 3.67
C GLU A 28 -1.32 -16.41 2.47
N ASN A 29 -0.01 -16.15 2.48
CA ASN A 29 0.64 -15.50 1.36
C ASN A 29 0.74 -16.49 0.20
N ARG A 30 -0.36 -16.63 -0.55
CA ARG A 30 -0.50 -17.59 -1.64
C ARG A 30 0.47 -17.34 -2.79
N TYR A 31 0.92 -16.10 -2.95
CA TYR A 31 1.78 -15.68 -4.06
C TYR A 31 3.02 -14.97 -3.53
N PRO A 32 4.21 -15.23 -4.10
CA PRO A 32 5.42 -14.53 -3.69
C PRO A 32 5.34 -13.04 -4.08
N PRO A 33 5.97 -12.14 -3.32
CA PRO A 33 6.10 -10.74 -3.71
C PRO A 33 6.92 -10.62 -5.00
N LEU A 34 6.49 -9.71 -5.88
CA LEU A 34 7.19 -9.39 -7.13
C LEU A 34 8.01 -8.12 -6.95
N PHE A 35 9.32 -8.22 -7.18
CA PHE A 35 10.22 -7.08 -7.17
C PHE A 35 10.61 -6.69 -8.59
N ILE A 36 10.42 -5.42 -8.94
CA ILE A 36 10.82 -4.85 -10.23
C ILE A 36 12.12 -4.08 -10.01
N VAL A 37 13.21 -4.55 -10.60
CA VAL A 37 14.54 -3.95 -10.48
C VAL A 37 15.05 -3.62 -11.88
N GLY A 38 15.67 -2.45 -12.03
CA GLY A 38 16.24 -2.02 -13.31
C GLY A 38 16.96 -0.69 -13.17
N ALA A 39 17.69 -0.29 -14.21
CA ALA A 39 18.36 0.99 -14.26
C ALA A 39 17.35 2.15 -14.13
N PRO A 40 17.76 3.31 -13.57
CA PRO A 40 16.89 4.49 -13.59
C PRO A 40 16.46 4.83 -15.02
N ARG A 41 15.20 5.22 -15.20
CA ARG A 41 14.59 5.57 -16.51
C ARG A 41 14.45 4.43 -17.53
N SER A 42 14.62 3.17 -17.13
CA SER A 42 14.39 1.99 -18.00
C SER A 42 12.90 1.60 -18.18
N GLY A 43 11.97 2.43 -17.71
CA GLY A 43 10.53 2.15 -17.81
C GLY A 43 9.98 1.22 -16.72
N THR A 44 10.76 0.89 -15.68
CA THR A 44 10.29 0.10 -14.53
C THR A 44 9.05 0.68 -13.85
N THR A 45 8.88 2.01 -13.85
CA THR A 45 7.66 2.68 -13.37
C THR A 45 6.43 2.30 -14.18
N LEU A 46 6.52 2.25 -15.52
CA LEU A 46 5.40 1.87 -16.37
C LEU A 46 5.01 0.40 -16.14
N VAL A 47 6.00 -0.49 -16.01
CA VAL A 47 5.76 -1.89 -15.67
C VAL A 47 5.07 -2.01 -14.31
N TYR A 48 5.54 -1.27 -13.29
CA TYR A 48 4.92 -1.23 -11.97
C TYR A 48 3.46 -0.76 -12.03
N GLN A 49 3.20 0.36 -12.71
CA GLN A 49 1.84 0.90 -12.86
C GLN A 49 0.94 -0.05 -13.62
N HIS A 50 1.41 -0.64 -14.72
CA HIS A 50 0.63 -1.59 -15.49
C HIS A 50 0.22 -2.80 -14.63
N LEU A 51 1.15 -3.37 -13.85
CA LEU A 51 0.84 -4.46 -12.94
C LEU A 51 -0.12 -4.04 -11.81
N ALA A 52 0.07 -2.86 -11.24
CA ALA A 52 -0.73 -2.35 -10.12
C ALA A 52 -2.20 -2.04 -10.51
N TYR A 53 -2.43 -1.49 -11.71
CA TYR A 53 -3.75 -1.03 -12.14
C TYR A 53 -4.48 -2.00 -13.07
N ARG A 54 -3.77 -2.80 -13.86
CA ARG A 54 -4.38 -3.76 -14.80
C ARG A 54 -4.66 -5.13 -14.16
N PHE A 55 -3.91 -5.49 -13.13
CA PHE A 55 -3.98 -6.79 -12.45
C PHE A 55 -4.28 -6.62 -10.96
N ARG A 56 -4.49 -7.73 -10.24
CA ARG A 56 -4.87 -7.75 -8.82
C ARG A 56 -3.67 -7.67 -7.87
N PHE A 57 -2.64 -6.90 -8.20
CA PHE A 57 -1.47 -6.72 -7.33
C PHE A 57 -1.76 -5.72 -6.22
N ALA A 58 -1.42 -6.08 -4.97
CA ALA A 58 -1.20 -5.07 -3.94
C ALA A 58 0.07 -4.28 -4.29
N PHE A 59 0.05 -2.97 -4.09
CA PHE A 59 1.14 -2.06 -4.45
C PHE A 59 1.27 -0.97 -3.38
N LEU A 60 2.41 -0.29 -3.33
CA LEU A 60 2.69 0.78 -2.37
C LEU A 60 2.32 2.14 -2.99
N PRO A 61 1.25 2.80 -2.55
CA PRO A 61 0.93 4.15 -2.99
C PRO A 61 1.77 5.20 -2.25
N ASN A 62 1.83 6.42 -2.80
CA ASN A 62 2.49 7.56 -2.14
C ASN A 62 1.93 7.85 -0.73
N LEU A 63 0.65 7.56 -0.50
CA LEU A 63 0.00 7.74 0.79
C LEU A 63 0.64 6.89 1.91
N ALA A 64 1.19 5.71 1.56
CA ALA A 64 1.87 4.83 2.52
C ALA A 64 3.12 5.49 3.14
N ARG A 65 3.68 6.53 2.51
CA ARG A 65 4.76 7.34 3.11
C ARG A 65 4.28 8.10 4.34
N GLU A 66 3.04 8.60 4.34
CA GLU A 66 2.47 9.34 5.47
C GLU A 66 1.87 8.41 6.54
N PHE A 67 1.50 7.20 6.13
CA PHE A 67 0.80 6.20 6.95
C PHE A 67 1.47 4.82 6.83
N PRO A 68 2.69 4.64 7.38
CA PRO A 68 3.50 3.46 7.15
C PRO A 68 2.98 2.19 7.84
N ARG A 69 2.09 2.31 8.84
CA ARG A 69 1.53 1.14 9.54
C ARG A 69 0.21 0.68 8.95
N SER A 70 -0.40 1.48 8.09
CA SER A 70 -1.72 1.22 7.50
C SER A 70 -1.65 1.07 5.97
N CYS A 71 -0.66 0.31 5.52
CA CYS A 71 -0.36 0.14 4.11
C CYS A 71 -1.50 -0.55 3.34
N VAL A 72 -2.21 -1.51 3.93
CA VAL A 72 -3.28 -2.25 3.23
C VAL A 72 -4.45 -1.32 2.91
N SER A 73 -4.86 -0.50 3.88
CA SER A 73 -5.91 0.50 3.71
C SER A 73 -5.46 1.61 2.77
N CYS A 74 -4.19 2.01 2.83
CA CYS A 74 -3.63 2.96 1.87
C CYS A 74 -3.77 2.47 0.43
N THR A 75 -3.41 1.21 0.16
CA THR A 75 -3.54 0.61 -1.18
C THR A 75 -5.01 0.50 -1.60
N ALA A 76 -5.90 0.11 -0.69
CA ALA A 76 -7.34 0.05 -0.97
C ALA A 76 -7.90 1.43 -1.33
N LEU A 77 -7.52 2.47 -0.59
CA LEU A 77 -7.92 3.85 -0.85
C LEU A 77 -7.32 4.37 -2.16
N ALA A 78 -6.06 4.07 -2.44
CA ALA A 78 -5.39 4.48 -3.67
C ALA A 78 -6.01 3.87 -4.93
N ARG A 79 -6.62 2.69 -4.84
CA ARG A 79 -7.39 2.09 -5.95
C ARG A 79 -8.72 2.79 -6.22
N LEU A 80 -9.31 3.42 -5.21
CA LEU A 80 -10.58 4.15 -5.35
C LEU A 80 -10.36 5.53 -5.98
N LEU A 81 -9.16 6.08 -5.84
CA LEU A 81 -8.79 7.33 -6.49
C LEU A 81 -8.39 7.05 -7.95
N PRO A 82 -8.77 7.92 -8.90
CA PRO A 82 -8.24 7.82 -10.25
C PRO A 82 -6.72 7.88 -10.18
N GLY A 83 -6.06 6.86 -10.74
CA GLY A 83 -4.61 6.86 -10.91
C GLY A 83 -4.18 8.02 -11.81
N PRO A 84 -2.93 8.49 -11.70
CA PRO A 84 -2.36 9.40 -12.69
C PRO A 84 -2.34 8.79 -14.09
#